data_AF-A0A1F2X4E9-F1
#
_entry.id   AF-A0A1F2X4E9-F1
#
_cell.length_a   1.000
_cell.length_b   1.000
_cell.length_c   1.000
_cell.angle_alpha   90.00
_cell.angle_beta   90.00
_cell.angle_gamma   90.00
#
_symmetry.space_group_name_H-M   'P 1'
#
loop_
_entity.id
_entity.type
_entity.pdbx_description
1 polymer ?
#
loop_
_entity_poly.entity_id
_entity_poly.type
_entity_poly.pdbx_seq_one_letter_code
_entity_poly.pdbx_strand_id
1 'polypeptide(L)'
;MKIKEIREQTKEELEAKLLEIKKSLFTLKFQKATGQLENPVKIRNLRKDIARIETLLKEKELNKKDMSNIEKINKKDKKISVKKANAKQ
;
A
#
# COMPACT_ATOMS: atom_id res chain seq x y z
N MET A 1 12.36 3.14 -9.93
CA MET A 1 12.88 2.49 -8.70
C MET A 1 12.91 0.97 -8.79
N LYS A 2 13.77 0.28 -8.02
CA LYS A 2 13.76 -1.18 -7.86
C LYS A 2 12.74 -1.58 -6.79
N ILE A 3 11.96 -2.63 -7.03
CA ILE A 3 10.85 -3.05 -6.16
C ILE A 3 11.34 -3.55 -4.79
N LYS A 4 12.53 -4.15 -4.73
CA LYS A 4 13.11 -4.70 -3.49
C LYS A 4 13.31 -3.62 -2.41
N GLU A 5 13.92 -2.51 -2.80
CA GLU A 5 14.17 -1.36 -1.91
C GLU A 5 12.88 -0.75 -1.36
N ILE A 6 11.81 -0.72 -2.16
CA ILE A 6 10.50 -0.16 -1.74
C ILE A 6 9.80 -1.10 -0.74
N ARG A 7 10.04 -2.41 -0.83
CA ARG A 7 9.43 -3.39 0.09
C ARG A 7 10.00 -3.31 1.51
N GLU A 8 11.30 -3.00 1.62
CA GLU A 8 12.02 -2.91 2.88
C GLU A 8 11.63 -1.68 3.72
N GLN A 9 10.97 -0.70 3.12
CA GLN A 9 10.58 0.54 3.81
C GLN A 9 9.35 0.39 4.70
N THR A 10 9.28 1.24 5.71
CA THR A 10 8.11 1.39 6.59
C THR A 10 6.93 2.02 5.85
N LYS A 11 5.71 1.86 6.40
CA LYS A 11 4.51 2.42 5.77
C LYS A 11 4.58 3.95 5.66
N GLU A 12 5.08 4.59 6.70
CA GLU A 12 5.19 6.06 6.81
C GLU A 12 6.21 6.61 5.80
N GLU A 13 7.37 5.94 5.64
CA GLU A 13 8.35 6.31 4.61
C GLU A 13 7.79 6.18 3.20
N LEU A 14 6.97 5.16 2.94
CA LEU A 14 6.33 4.97 1.64
C LEU A 14 5.32 6.07 1.35
N GLU A 15 4.55 6.49 2.34
CA GLU A 15 3.61 7.60 2.23
C GLU A 15 4.34 8.94 2.01
N ALA A 16 5.44 9.18 2.72
CA ALA A 16 6.28 10.36 2.55
C ALA A 16 6.89 10.42 1.13
N LYS A 17 7.48 9.32 0.65
CA LYS A 17 8.02 9.22 -0.71
C LYS A 17 6.94 9.40 -1.78
N LEU A 18 5.75 8.86 -1.55
CA LEU A 18 4.62 9.03 -2.46
C LEU A 18 4.22 10.49 -2.59
N LEU A 19 4.22 11.26 -1.50
CA LEU A 19 3.98 12.71 -1.54
C LEU A 19 5.06 13.46 -2.33
N GLU A 20 6.33 13.12 -2.10
CA GLU A 20 7.46 13.72 -2.82
C GLU A 20 7.37 13.46 -4.34
N ILE A 21 7.11 12.21 -4.73
CA ILE A 21 6.97 11.84 -6.13
C ILE A 21 5.76 12.54 -6.76
N LYS A 22 4.63 12.68 -6.04
CA LYS A 22 3.47 13.44 -6.54
C LYS A 22 3.78 14.91 -6.76
N LYS A 23 4.56 15.56 -5.88
CA LYS A 23 5.04 16.94 -6.07
C LYS A 23 5.93 17.06 -7.30
N SER A 24 6.90 16.16 -7.46
CA SER A 24 7.77 16.16 -8.65
C SER A 24 7.00 15.96 -9.96
N LEU A 25 5.96 15.11 -9.94
CA LEU A 25 5.08 14.90 -11.09
C LEU A 25 4.31 16.18 -11.43
N PHE A 26 3.85 16.92 -10.42
CA PHE A 26 3.16 18.20 -10.62
C PHE A 26 4.08 19.23 -11.30
N THR A 27 5.31 19.37 -10.82
CA THR A 27 6.31 20.26 -11.44
C THR A 27 6.60 19.86 -12.89
N LEU A 28 6.77 18.56 -13.18
CA LEU A 28 6.99 18.11 -14.56
C LEU A 28 5.77 18.30 -15.45
N LYS A 29 4.55 18.18 -14.93
CA LYS A 29 3.32 18.52 -15.67
C LYS A 29 3.27 20.00 -15.99
N PHE A 30 3.69 20.85 -15.05
CA PHE A 30 3.78 22.29 -15.28
C PHE A 30 4.83 22.62 -16.35
N GLN A 31 6.03 22.06 -16.25
CA GLN A 31 7.08 22.20 -17.28
C GLN A 31 6.64 21.67 -18.66
N LYS A 32 5.83 20.60 -18.68
CA LYS A 32 5.22 20.10 -19.91
C LYS A 32 4.26 21.12 -20.52
N ALA A 33 3.45 21.78 -19.69
CA ALA A 33 2.50 22.79 -20.15
C ALA A 33 3.20 24.06 -20.64
N THR A 34 4.32 24.45 -20.01
CA THR A 34 5.14 25.60 -20.44
C THR A 34 6.06 25.29 -21.63
N GLY A 35 6.09 24.04 -22.11
CA GLY A 35 6.95 23.61 -23.22
C GLY A 35 8.44 23.48 -22.87
N GLN A 36 8.82 23.63 -21.61
CA GLN A 36 10.22 23.57 -21.12
C GLN A 36 10.63 22.16 -20.68
N LEU A 37 9.88 21.13 -21.08
CA LEU A 37 10.12 19.77 -20.62
C LEU A 37 11.24 19.10 -21.43
N GLU A 38 12.40 18.94 -20.81
CA GLU A 38 13.54 18.26 -21.44
C GLU A 38 13.32 16.76 -21.67
N ASN A 39 12.65 16.07 -20.73
CA ASN A 39 12.53 14.61 -20.79
C ASN A 39 11.12 14.09 -20.43
N PRO A 40 10.29 13.73 -21.43
CA PRO A 40 8.94 13.19 -21.21
C PRO A 40 8.93 11.78 -20.61
N VAL A 41 10.01 11.02 -20.73
CA VAL A 41 10.12 9.67 -20.15
C VAL A 41 10.10 9.72 -18.62
N LYS A 42 10.61 10.81 -18.01
CA LYS A 42 10.57 11.00 -16.55
C LYS A 42 9.14 10.98 -16.01
N ILE A 43 8.18 11.59 -16.73
CA ILE A 43 6.75 11.56 -16.33
C ILE A 43 6.22 10.13 -16.30
N ARG A 44 6.55 9.32 -17.31
CA ARG A 44 6.14 7.91 -17.36
C ARG A 44 6.75 7.11 -16.21
N ASN A 45 8.03 7.34 -15.89
CA ASN A 45 8.72 6.65 -14.81
C ASN A 45 8.13 6.99 -13.44
N LEU A 46 7.87 8.28 -13.16
CA LEU A 46 7.26 8.70 -11.90
C LEU A 46 5.84 8.13 -11.74
N ARG A 47 5.04 8.07 -12.80
CA ARG A 47 3.72 7.41 -12.75
C ARG A 47 3.83 5.94 -12.38
N LYS A 48 4.81 5.21 -12.93
CA LYS A 48 5.07 3.81 -12.59
C LYS A 48 5.54 3.66 -11.15
N ASP A 49 6.37 4.57 -10.67
CA ASP A 49 6.87 4.54 -9.29
C ASP A 49 5.74 4.82 -8.28
N ILE A 50 4.82 5.76 -8.57
CA ILE A 50 3.59 5.96 -7.77
C ILE A 50 2.77 4.68 -7.70
N ALA A 51 2.48 4.07 -8.85
CA ALA A 51 1.67 2.86 -8.91
C ALA A 51 2.27 1.72 -8.08
N ARG A 52 3.60 1.52 -8.15
CA ARG A 52 4.30 0.50 -7.35
C ARG A 52 4.15 0.74 -5.84
N ILE A 53 4.29 1.98 -5.38
CA ILE A 53 4.15 2.32 -3.96
C ILE A 53 2.70 2.10 -3.50
N GLU A 54 1.72 2.57 -4.28
CA GLU A 54 0.30 2.39 -3.97
C GLU A 54 -0.09 0.90 -3.92
N THR A 55 0.44 0.07 -4.83
CA THR A 55 0.24 -1.39 -4.78
C THR A 55 0.81 -2.00 -3.51
N LEU A 56 2.04 -1.65 -3.11
CA LEU A 56 2.65 -2.19 -1.89
C LEU A 56 1.92 -1.75 -0.61
N LEU A 57 1.46 -0.51 -0.55
CA LEU A 57 0.61 -0.03 0.54
C LEU A 57 -0.68 -0.87 0.61
N LYS A 58 -1.28 -1.17 -0.55
CA LYS A 58 -2.49 -1.98 -0.62
C LYS A 58 -2.28 -3.44 -0.23
N GLU A 59 -1.18 -4.05 -0.67
CA GLU A 59 -0.77 -5.40 -0.26
C GLU A 59 -0.62 -5.49 1.26
N LYS A 60 0.05 -4.51 1.89
CA LYS A 60 0.19 -4.43 3.35
C LYS A 60 -1.17 -4.29 4.06
N GLU A 61 -2.10 -3.53 3.50
CA GLU A 61 -3.46 -3.39 4.05
C GLU A 61 -4.30 -4.67 3.95
N LEU A 62 -4.24 -5.37 2.81
CA LEU A 62 -4.96 -6.62 2.58
C LEU A 62 -4.48 -7.70 3.54
N ASN A 63 -3.16 -7.88 3.67
CA ASN A 63 -2.57 -8.82 4.63
C ASN A 63 -3.03 -8.54 6.08
N LYS A 64 -3.13 -7.25 6.47
CA LYS A 64 -3.65 -6.88 7.80
C LYS A 64 -5.13 -7.22 7.97
N LYS A 65 -5.95 -7.01 6.94
CA LYS A 65 -7.37 -7.39 6.94
C LYS A 65 -7.55 -8.90 7.06
N ASP A 66 -6.78 -9.67 6.31
CA ASP A 66 -6.85 -11.14 6.33
C ASP A 66 -6.50 -11.70 7.71
N MET A 67 -5.43 -11.18 8.33
CA MET A 67 -5.09 -11.53 9.73
C MET A 67 -6.19 -11.15 10.72
N SER A 68 -6.80 -9.98 10.56
CA SER A 68 -7.92 -9.55 11.42
C SER A 68 -9.18 -10.42 11.26
N ASN A 69 -9.39 -10.99 10.07
CA ASN A 69 -10.52 -11.87 9.79
C ASN A 69 -10.27 -13.28 10.36
N ILE A 70 -9.05 -13.80 10.24
CA ILE A 70 -8.64 -15.08 10.82
C ILE A 70 -8.79 -15.05 12.35
N GLU A 71 -8.39 -13.96 13.02
CA GLU A 71 -8.58 -13.81 14.47
C GLU A 71 -10.06 -13.80 14.89
N LYS A 72 -10.93 -13.19 14.09
CA LYS A 72 -12.38 -13.16 14.35
C LYS A 72 -13.02 -14.54 14.17
N ILE A 73 -12.57 -15.31 13.18
CA ILE A 73 -13.01 -16.68 12.93
C ILE A 73 -12.59 -17.57 14.11
N ASN A 74 -11.31 -17.55 14.48
CA ASN A 74 -10.78 -18.33 15.59
C ASN A 74 -11.47 -18.00 16.93
N LYS A 75 -11.79 -16.73 17.22
CA LYS A 75 -12.54 -16.33 18.42
C LYS A 75 -14.00 -16.82 18.40
N LYS A 76 -14.63 -16.90 17.23
CA LYS A 76 -16.00 -17.45 17.08
C LYS A 76 -16.00 -18.96 17.30
N ASP A 77 -15.06 -19.68 16.70
CA ASP A 77 -14.95 -21.13 16.85
C ASP A 77 -14.68 -21.54 18.31
N LYS A 78 -13.83 -20.77 19.02
CA LYS A 78 -13.62 -20.91 20.46
C LYS A 78 -14.90 -20.65 21.28
N LYS A 79 -15.71 -19.65 20.91
CA LYS A 79 -17.00 -19.40 21.59
C LYS A 79 -18.02 -20.51 21.34
N ILE A 80 -18.03 -21.09 20.14
CA ILE A 80 -18.95 -22.18 19.76
C ILE A 80 -18.57 -23.47 20.49
N SER A 81 -17.28 -23.78 20.63
CA SER A 81 -16.82 -24.97 21.35
C SER A 81 -17.12 -24.88 22.85
N VAL A 82 -16.90 -23.72 23.49
CA VAL A 82 -17.22 -23.50 24.91
C VAL A 82 -18.75 -23.58 25.15
N LYS A 83 -19.58 -23.01 24.26
CA LYS A 83 -21.04 -23.17 24.34
C LYS A 83 -21.49 -24.62 24.19
N LYS A 84 -20.88 -25.39 23.28
CA LYS A 84 -21.21 -26.82 23.09
C LYS A 84 -20.77 -27.70 24.27
N ALA A 85 -19.69 -27.35 24.95
CA ALA A 85 -19.21 -28.07 26.13
C ALA A 85 -20.13 -27.86 27.34
N ASN A 86 -20.60 -26.62 27.57
CA ASN A 86 -21.48 -26.30 28.69
C ASN A 86 -22.93 -26.78 28.50
N ALA A 87 -23.37 -27.04 27.27
CA ALA A 87 -24.72 -27.56 26.99
C ALA A 87 -24.83 -29.10 27.08
N LYS A 88 -23.72 -29.80 27.35
CA LYS A 88 -23.64 -31.26 27.51
C LYS A 88 -23.39 -31.70 28.96
N GLN A 89 -23.30 -30.75 29.90
CA GLN A 89 -23.34 -30.97 31.35
C GLN A 89 -24.72 -30.59 31.86
#